data_AF-A0A841CAE3-F1
#
_entry.id   AF-A0A841CAE3-F1
#
_cell.length_a   1.000
_cell.length_b   1.000
_cell.length_c   1.000
_cell.angle_alpha   90.00
_cell.angle_beta   90.00
_cell.angle_gamma   90.00
#
_symmetry.space_group_name_H-M   'P 1'
#
loop_
_entity.id
_entity.type
_entity.pdbx_description
1 polymer ?
#
loop_
_entity_poly.entity_id
_entity_poly.type
_entity_poly.pdbx_seq_one_letter_code
_entity_poly.pdbx_strand_id
1 'polypeptide(L)'
;MIIYYILNFVSIVIDVYTYVLLIYAFLSWLPSVNQSFIGRFIRKIVDPYLSLFDKIPTRFGIFDFKVFIGMIVLLIIKRFLFIIF
;
A
#
# COMPACT_ATOMS: atom_id res chain seq x y z
N MET A 1 25.12 4.93 -14.07
CA MET A 1 25.10 3.54 -13.58
C MET A 1 24.60 3.43 -12.14
N ILE A 2 25.17 4.15 -11.17
CA ILE A 2 24.73 4.08 -9.75
C ILE A 2 23.26 4.47 -9.55
N ILE A 3 22.81 5.55 -10.22
CA ILE A 3 21.43 6.06 -10.13
C ILE A 3 20.41 5.00 -10.58
N TYR A 4 20.73 4.24 -11.63
CA TYR A 4 19.88 3.19 -12.17
C TYR A 4 19.65 2.06 -11.15
N TYR A 5 20.71 1.63 -10.44
CA TYR A 5 20.59 0.61 -9.40
C TYR A 5 19.73 1.10 -8.22
N ILE A 6 19.86 2.37 -7.84
CA ILE A 6 19.04 2.98 -6.77
C ILE A 6 17.56 3.03 -7.19
N LEU A 7 17.27 3.51 -8.40
CA LEU A 7 15.90 3.58 -8.92
C LEU A 7 15.25 2.19 -9.03
N ASN A 8 16.01 1.20 -9.50
CA ASN A 8 15.53 -0.18 -9.58
C ASN A 8 15.23 -0.75 -8.18
N PHE A 9 16.11 -0.53 -7.21
CA PHE A 9 15.89 -0.95 -5.83
C PHE A 9 14.64 -0.32 -5.22
N VAL A 10 14.48 1.00 -5.34
CA VAL A 10 13.30 1.72 -4.86
C VAL A 10 12.02 1.20 -5.54
N SER A 11 12.09 0.92 -6.84
CA SER A 11 10.96 0.38 -7.59
C SER A 11 10.52 -0.98 -7.08
N ILE A 12 11.47 -1.86 -6.79
CA ILE A 12 11.19 -3.18 -6.20
C ILE A 12 10.53 -3.02 -4.83
N VAL A 13 11.03 -2.10 -3.99
CA VAL A 13 10.43 -1.84 -2.68
C VAL A 13 8.99 -1.35 -2.80
N ILE A 14 8.73 -0.42 -3.73
CA ILE A 14 7.38 0.08 -4.00
C ILE A 14 6.46 -1.05 -4.49
N ASP A 15 6.94 -1.92 -5.37
CA ASP A 15 6.16 -3.04 -5.90
C ASP A 15 5.81 -4.04 -4.78
N VAL A 16 6.80 -4.44 -3.98
CA VAL A 16 6.59 -5.31 -2.82
C VAL A 16 5.57 -4.70 -1.86
N TYR A 17 5.70 -3.41 -1.54
CA TYR A 17 4.77 -2.74 -0.65
C TYR A 17 3.35 -2.64 -1.25
N THR A 18 3.24 -2.44 -2.57
CA THR A 18 1.96 -2.46 -3.29
C THR A 18 1.30 -3.84 -3.20
N TYR A 19 2.07 -4.93 -3.32
CA TYR A 19 1.54 -6.28 -3.10
C TYR A 19 1.10 -6.52 -1.65
N VAL A 20 1.81 -5.96 -0.66
CA VAL A 20 1.39 -6.04 0.76
C VAL A 20 0.04 -5.32 0.96
N LEU A 21 -0.14 -4.14 0.36
CA LEU A 21 -1.43 -3.43 0.37
C LEU A 21 -2.54 -4.25 -0.31
N LEU A 22 -2.22 -4.90 -1.43
CA LEU A 22 -3.16 -5.76 -2.14
C LEU A 22 -3.59 -6.95 -1.26
N ILE A 23 -2.63 -7.64 -0.63
CA ILE A 23 -2.91 -8.72 0.33
C ILE A 23 -3.76 -8.19 1.48
N TYR A 24 -3.41 -7.04 2.05
CA TYR A 24 -4.21 -6.41 3.11
C TYR A 24 -5.64 -6.13 2.66
N ALA A 25 -5.85 -5.64 1.43
CA ALA A 25 -7.19 -5.41 0.89
C ALA A 25 -8.02 -6.70 0.87
N PHE A 26 -7.46 -7.81 0.37
CA PHE A 26 -8.13 -9.11 0.38
C PHE A 26 -8.41 -9.61 1.81
N LEU A 27 -7.44 -9.48 2.72
CA LEU A 27 -7.60 -9.87 4.11
C LEU A 27 -8.63 -9.03 4.85
N SER A 28 -8.73 -7.73 4.53
CA SER A 28 -9.68 -6.82 5.16
C SER A 28 -11.13 -7.24 4.92
N TRP A 29 -11.42 -7.86 3.78
CA TRP A 29 -12.73 -8.41 3.43
C TRP A 29 -13.07 -9.70 4.19
N LEU A 30 -12.07 -10.38 4.78
CA LEU A 30 -12.23 -11.60 5.56
C LEU A 30 -12.20 -11.30 7.07
N PRO A 31 -13.36 -11.21 7.76
CA PRO A 31 -13.42 -10.79 9.16
C PRO A 31 -12.66 -11.72 10.11
N SER A 32 -12.55 -13.01 9.80
CA SER A 32 -11.81 -14.01 10.57
C SER A 32 -10.29 -13.79 10.55
N VAL A 33 -9.74 -13.27 9.45
CA VAL A 33 -8.29 -13.07 9.31
C VAL A 33 -7.82 -11.79 9.99
N ASN A 34 -8.68 -10.77 10.09
CA ASN A 34 -8.38 -9.53 10.79
C ASN A 34 -7.98 -9.73 12.27
N GLN A 35 -8.50 -10.78 12.91
CA GLN A 35 -8.19 -11.12 14.30
C GLN A 35 -7.00 -12.09 14.45
N SER A 36 -6.51 -12.66 13.35
CA SER A 36 -5.37 -13.57 13.36
C SER A 36 -4.04 -12.85 13.60
N PHE A 37 -3.00 -13.58 14.02
CA PHE A 37 -1.65 -13.03 14.17
C PHE A 37 -1.14 -12.40 12.87
N ILE A 38 -1.38 -13.04 11.72
CA ILE A 38 -0.94 -12.56 10.41
C ILE A 38 -1.65 -11.26 10.02
N GLY A 39 -2.97 -11.17 10.25
CA GLY A 39 -3.76 -9.98 9.94
C GLY A 39 -3.32 -8.78 10.78
N ARG A 40 -3.07 -8.98 12.08
CA ARG A 40 -2.54 -7.92 12.95
C ARG A 40 -1.13 -7.49 12.55
N PHE A 41 -0.28 -8.41 12.11
CA PHE A 41 1.07 -8.09 11.66
C PHE A 41 1.06 -7.25 10.37
N ILE A 42 0.29 -7.67 9.36
CA ILE A 42 0.16 -6.93 8.10
C ILE A 42 -0.44 -5.55 8.34
N ARG A 43 -1.47 -5.47 9.20
CA ARG A 43 -2.09 -4.19 9.56
C ARG A 43 -1.09 -3.22 10.19
N LYS A 44 -0.19 -3.68 11.07
CA LYS A 44 0.89 -2.84 11.62
C LYS A 44 1.84 -2.26 10.56
N ILE A 45 2.06 -2.97 9.46
CA ILE A 45 2.91 -2.49 8.35
C ILE A 45 2.17 -1.46 7.51
N VAL A 46 0.89 -1.70 7.27
CA VAL A 46 0.07 -0.95 6.31
C VAL A 46 -0.56 0.31 6.93
N ASP A 47 -0.99 0.26 8.21
CA ASP A 47 -1.69 1.34 8.90
C ASP A 47 -0.94 2.68 8.92
N PRO A 48 0.38 2.75 9.18
CA PRO A 48 1.09 4.03 9.17
C PRO A 48 0.95 4.76 7.83
N TYR A 49 0.98 4.03 6.72
CA TYR A 49 0.78 4.59 5.39
C TYR A 49 -0.68 4.94 5.13
N LEU A 50 -1.61 4.04 5.49
CA LEU A 50 -3.05 4.30 5.28
C LEU A 50 -3.58 5.45 6.12
N SER A 51 -3.00 5.70 7.29
CA SER A 51 -3.38 6.80 8.18
C SER A 51 -3.17 8.18 7.55
N LEU A 52 -2.29 8.29 6.56
CA LEU A 52 -2.11 9.52 5.78
C LEU A 52 -3.39 9.89 5.01
N PHE A 53 -4.22 8.90 4.70
CA PHE A 53 -5.47 9.04 3.97
C PHE A 53 -6.70 9.05 4.90
N ASP A 54 -6.52 9.10 6.23
CA ASP A 54 -7.63 9.05 7.19
C ASP A 54 -8.59 10.23 7.09
N LYS A 55 -8.07 11.39 6.68
CA LYS A 55 -8.85 12.61 6.49
C LYS A 55 -9.69 12.59 5.20
N ILE A 56 -9.43 11.66 4.29
CA ILE A 56 -10.20 11.53 3.06
C ILE A 56 -11.46 10.71 3.38
N PRO A 57 -12.67 11.24 3.15
CA PRO A 57 -13.91 10.50 3.38
C PRO A 57 -14.06 9.42 2.30
N THR A 58 -13.47 8.25 2.57
CA THR A 58 -13.34 7.12 1.62
C THR A 58 -14.11 5.89 2.05
N ARG A 59 -14.87 5.98 3.15
CA ARG A 59 -15.70 4.87 3.65
C ARG A 59 -16.98 4.78 2.81
N PHE A 60 -16.97 3.89 1.81
CA PHE A 60 -18.17 3.42 1.13
C PHE A 60 -18.61 2.09 1.76
N GLY A 61 -19.38 2.16 2.85
CA GLY A 61 -19.85 0.97 3.56
C GLY A 61 -18.72 0.16 4.20
N ILE A 62 -18.69 -1.16 3.98
CA ILE A 62 -17.68 -2.09 4.52
C ILE A 62 -16.37 -2.05 3.70
N PHE A 63 -16.40 -1.47 2.50
CA PHE A 63 -15.24 -1.40 1.61
C PHE A 63 -14.34 -0.23 1.97
N ASP A 64 -13.13 -0.55 2.43
CA ASP A 64 -12.11 0.46 2.73
C ASP A 64 -11.36 0.87 1.45
N PHE A 65 -11.93 1.82 0.70
CA PHE A 65 -11.31 2.36 -0.52
C PHE A 65 -9.98 3.08 -0.26
N LYS A 66 -9.60 3.33 1.01
CA LYS A 66 -8.29 3.90 1.36
C LYS A 66 -7.14 3.08 0.81
N VAL A 67 -7.25 1.75 0.87
CA VAL A 67 -6.18 0.85 0.37
C VAL A 67 -5.99 1.04 -1.12
N PHE A 68 -7.08 1.15 -1.87
CA PHE A 68 -7.06 1.38 -3.31
C PHE A 68 -6.42 2.72 -3.68
N ILE A 69 -6.80 3.79 -2.97
CA ILE A 69 -6.22 5.11 -3.15
C ILE A 69 -4.73 5.10 -2.82
N GLY A 70 -4.33 4.45 -1.73
CA GLY A 70 -2.92 4.25 -1.38
C GLY A 70 -2.13 3.55 -2.48
N MET A 71 -2.67 2.45 -3.04
CA MET A 71 -2.02 1.76 -4.16
C MET A 71 -1.88 2.67 -5.39
N ILE A 72 -2.90 3.44 -5.75
CA ILE A 72 -2.82 4.40 -6.87
C ILE A 72 -1.72 5.43 -6.62
N VAL A 73 -1.64 5.99 -5.40
CA VAL A 73 -0.63 6.99 -5.04
C VAL A 73 0.77 6.40 -5.16
N LEU A 74 1.01 5.17 -4.70
CA LEU A 74 2.29 4.47 -4.87
C LEU A 74 2.67 4.26 -6.34
N LEU A 75 1.71 3.87 -7.18
CA LEU A 75 1.95 3.71 -8.63
C LEU A 75 2.29 5.04 -9.31
N ILE A 76 1.62 6.13 -8.91
CA ILE A 76 1.93 7.48 -9.41
C ILE A 76 3.33 7.90 -8.97
N ILE A 77 3.69 7.71 -7.69
CA ILE A 77 5.01 8.03 -7.16
C ILE A 77 6.10 7.25 -7.90
N LYS A 78 5.89 5.94 -8.12
CA LYS A 78 6.81 5.10 -8.91
C LYS A 78 7.00 5.66 -10.31
N ARG A 79 5.90 5.97 -11.01
CA ARG A 79 5.97 6.50 -12.38
C ARG A 79 6.67 7.86 -12.43
N PHE A 80 6.43 8.71 -11.44
CA PHE A 80 7.06 10.02 -11.34
C PHE A 80 8.57 9.93 -11.09
N LEU A 81 9.01 8.99 -10.25
CA LEU A 81 10.42 8.68 -10.04
C LEU A 81 11.15 8.32 -11.35
N PHE A 82 10.54 7.51 -12.22
CA PHE A 82 11.14 7.16 -13.52
C PHE A 82 11.10 8.28 -14.56
N ILE A 83 10.22 9.27 -14.40
CA ILE A 83 10.13 10.41 -15.33
C ILE A 83 11.20 11.46 -15.02
N ILE A 84 11.53 11.64 -13.73
CA ILE A 84 12.46 12.69 -13.28
C ILE A 84 13.92 12.32 -13.49
N PHE A 85 14.26 11.04 -13.35
CA PHE A 85 15.64 10.54 -13.36
C PHE A 85 15.94 9.68 -14.57
#